data_AF-A0A1M5B6U9-F1
#
_entry.id   AF-A0A1M5B6U9-F1
#
_cell.length_a   1.000
_cell.length_b   1.000
_cell.length_c   1.000
_cell.angle_alpha   90.00
_cell.angle_beta   90.00
_cell.angle_gamma   90.00
#
_symmetry.space_group_name_H-M   'P 1'
#
loop_
_entity.id
_entity.type
_entity.pdbx_description
1 polymer ?
#
loop_
_entity_poly.entity_id
_entity_poly.type
_entity_poly.pdbx_seq_one_letter_code
_entity_poly.pdbx_strand_id
1 'polypeptide(L)'
;MKNLIRIRKELLENIEYIFQDTEIEKDIKENIYRAFLIIGKCTGESPVNFIQSFDSDSVLQLIDESKKPNKYAKRVEGKHPRYARILASGKPEQPVPLTIETIKWMSICTLLLFFTDSDLNASS
;
A
#
# COMPACT_ATOMS: atom_id res chain seq x y z
N MET A 1 -19.63 1.28 5.33
CA MET A 1 -19.09 -0.04 5.75
C MET A 1 -19.05 -1.08 4.62
N LYS A 2 -20.16 -1.44 3.95
CA LYS A 2 -20.16 -2.46 2.87
C LYS A 2 -19.09 -2.23 1.79
N ASN A 3 -18.90 -0.99 1.33
CA ASN A 3 -17.87 -0.64 0.34
C ASN A 3 -16.44 -0.79 0.87
N LEU A 4 -16.19 -0.52 2.15
CA LEU A 4 -14.86 -0.69 2.76
C LEU A 4 -14.50 -2.17 2.86
N ILE A 5 -15.45 -3.02 3.26
CA ILE A 5 -15.28 -4.47 3.31
C ILE A 5 -14.98 -5.00 1.90
N ARG A 6 -15.72 -4.53 0.90
CA ARG A 6 -15.49 -4.91 -0.50
C ARG A 6 -14.08 -4.54 -0.98
N ILE A 7 -13.66 -3.29 -0.75
CA ILE A 7 -12.31 -2.81 -1.15
C ILE A 7 -11.20 -3.57 -0.41
N ARG A 8 -11.38 -3.85 0.89
CA ARG A 8 -10.45 -4.70 1.66
C ARG A 8 -10.32 -6.08 1.02
N LYS A 9 -11.46 -6.71 0.70
CA LYS A 9 -11.49 -8.03 0.06
C LYS A 9 -10.80 -8.02 -1.30
N GLU A 10 -11.17 -7.09 -2.17
CA GLU A 10 -10.58 -6.95 -3.51
C GLU A 10 -9.06 -6.73 -3.42
N LEU A 11 -8.59 -5.87 -2.51
CA LEU A 11 -7.15 -5.65 -2.33
C LEU A 11 -6.42 -6.92 -1.88
N LEU A 12 -6.98 -7.67 -0.94
CA LEU A 12 -6.41 -8.94 -0.48
C LEU A 12 -6.39 -10.00 -1.58
N GLU A 13 -7.47 -10.12 -2.35
CA GLU A 13 -7.56 -11.03 -3.51
C GLU A 13 -6.49 -10.70 -4.56
N ASN A 14 -6.23 -9.41 -4.83
CA ASN A 14 -5.17 -9.00 -5.75
C ASN A 14 -3.76 -9.32 -5.19
N ILE A 15 -3.55 -9.18 -3.89
CA ILE A 15 -2.29 -9.60 -3.25
C ILE A 15 -2.12 -11.12 -3.39
N GLU A 16 -3.16 -11.89 -3.09
CA GLU A 16 -3.13 -13.35 -3.24
C GLU A 16 -2.85 -13.77 -4.69
N TYR A 17 -3.45 -13.09 -5.66
CA TYR A 17 -3.21 -13.35 -7.07
C TYR A 17 -1.76 -13.07 -7.48
N ILE A 18 -1.18 -11.93 -7.07
CA ILE A 18 0.21 -11.58 -7.39
C ILE A 18 1.19 -12.62 -6.82
N PHE A 19 0.89 -13.15 -5.64
CA PHE A 19 1.76 -14.12 -4.94
C PHE A 19 1.24 -15.56 -5.05
N GLN A 20 0.39 -15.88 -6.03
CA GLN A 20 -0.18 -17.22 -6.16
C GLN A 20 0.90 -18.31 -6.35
N ASP A 21 2.01 -17.95 -7.00
CA ASP A 21 3.14 -18.83 -7.31
C ASP A 21 4.31 -18.65 -6.32
N THR A 22 4.10 -17.92 -5.22
CA THR A 22 5.15 -17.62 -4.23
C THR A 22 4.65 -17.89 -2.82
N GLU A 23 5.36 -18.74 -2.09
CA GLU A 23 5.08 -18.94 -0.67
C GLU A 23 5.58 -17.73 0.12
N ILE A 24 4.65 -16.90 0.60
CA ILE A 24 4.94 -15.76 1.44
C ILE A 24 4.22 -15.87 2.78
N GLU A 25 4.94 -15.55 3.85
CA GLU A 25 4.41 -15.54 5.20
C GLU A 25 3.23 -14.57 5.35
N LYS A 26 2.30 -14.90 6.25
CA LYS A 26 1.10 -14.08 6.51
C LYS A 26 1.47 -12.64 6.88
N ASP A 27 2.51 -12.45 7.69
CA ASP A 27 2.97 -11.13 8.13
C ASP A 27 3.50 -10.29 6.95
N ILE A 28 4.09 -10.93 5.93
CA ILE A 28 4.51 -10.26 4.70
C ILE A 28 3.29 -9.80 3.91
N LYS A 29 2.25 -10.63 3.80
CA LYS A 29 0.97 -10.26 3.15
C LYS A 29 0.31 -9.07 3.83
N GLU A 30 0.28 -9.04 5.15
CA GLU A 30 -0.27 -7.93 5.93
C GLU A 30 0.55 -6.63 5.74
N ASN A 31 1.87 -6.75 5.67
CA ASN A 31 2.76 -5.63 5.36
C ASN A 31 2.52 -5.08 3.94
N ILE A 32 2.34 -5.95 2.95
CA ILE A 32 1.98 -5.56 1.57
C ILE A 32 0.64 -4.82 1.56
N TYR A 33 -0.37 -5.36 2.24
CA TYR A 33 -1.69 -4.74 2.34
C TYR A 33 -1.60 -3.34 2.96
N ARG A 34 -0.92 -3.19 4.09
CA ARG A 34 -0.70 -1.89 4.74
C ARG A 34 0.06 -0.92 3.83
N ALA A 35 1.09 -1.39 3.14
CA ALA A 35 1.88 -0.58 2.23
C ALA A 35 1.03 0.04 1.13
N PHE A 36 0.18 -0.74 0.46
CA PHE A 36 -0.71 -0.23 -0.58
C PHE A 36 -1.75 0.76 -0.05
N LEU A 37 -2.26 0.57 1.17
CA LEU A 37 -3.14 1.55 1.80
C LEU A 37 -2.42 2.86 2.15
N ILE A 38 -1.19 2.81 2.64
CA ILE A 38 -0.38 4.01 2.91
C ILE A 38 -0.14 4.78 1.61
N ILE A 39 0.17 4.06 0.52
CA ILE A 39 0.34 4.67 -0.79
C ILE A 39 -0.96 5.36 -1.23
N GLY A 40 -2.09 4.66 -1.26
CA GLY A 40 -3.37 5.24 -1.65
C GLY A 40 -3.79 6.41 -0.75
N LYS A 41 -3.46 6.38 0.55
CA LYS A 41 -3.65 7.51 1.47
C LYS A 41 -2.80 8.73 1.10
N CYS A 42 -1.56 8.52 0.67
CA CYS A 42 -0.63 9.60 0.36
C CYS A 42 -0.73 10.13 -1.07
N THR A 43 -1.17 9.32 -2.03
CA THR A 43 -1.31 9.69 -3.45
C THR A 43 -2.75 9.99 -3.86
N GLY A 44 -3.73 9.55 -3.07
CA GLY A 44 -5.15 9.62 -3.43
C GLY A 44 -5.56 8.71 -4.58
N GLU A 45 -4.74 7.69 -4.87
CA GLU A 45 -5.05 6.67 -5.87
C GLU A 45 -5.78 5.47 -5.25
N SER A 46 -6.52 4.74 -6.09
CA SER A 46 -7.15 3.48 -5.70
C SER A 46 -6.08 2.42 -5.40
N PRO A 47 -5.99 1.88 -4.17
CA PRO A 47 -5.01 0.85 -3.86
C PRO A 47 -5.26 -0.45 -4.66
N VAL A 48 -6.50 -0.72 -5.04
CA VAL A 48 -6.90 -1.91 -5.83
C VAL A 48 -6.47 -1.80 -7.30
N ASN A 49 -6.66 -0.64 -7.92
CA ASN A 49 -6.21 -0.47 -9.31
C ASN A 49 -4.69 -0.39 -9.37
N PHE A 50 -4.11 0.21 -8.34
CA PHE A 50 -2.69 0.47 -8.28
C PHE A 50 -1.87 -0.83 -8.14
N ILE A 51 -2.29 -1.75 -7.26
CA ILE A 51 -1.60 -3.05 -7.07
C ILE A 51 -1.55 -3.89 -8.36
N GLN A 52 -2.56 -3.80 -9.22
CA GLN A 52 -2.63 -4.53 -10.49
C GLN A 52 -1.52 -4.16 -11.49
N SER A 53 -0.81 -3.07 -11.22
CA SER A 53 0.30 -2.59 -12.06
C SER A 53 1.64 -3.25 -11.70
N PHE A 54 1.68 -4.15 -10.72
CA PHE A 54 2.91 -4.73 -10.18
C PHE A 54 2.94 -6.26 -10.31
N ASP A 55 4.14 -6.79 -10.58
CA ASP A 55 4.49 -8.19 -10.40
C ASP A 55 5.01 -8.46 -8.97
N SER A 56 5.08 -9.73 -8.58
CA SER A 56 5.48 -10.17 -7.23
C SER A 56 6.87 -9.67 -6.84
N ASP A 57 7.84 -9.79 -7.74
CA ASP A 57 9.22 -9.36 -7.53
C ASP A 57 9.32 -7.85 -7.29
N SER A 58 8.60 -7.05 -8.06
CA SER A 58 8.57 -5.58 -7.90
C SER A 58 7.94 -5.18 -6.56
N VAL A 59 6.89 -5.89 -6.10
CA VAL A 59 6.27 -5.62 -4.78
C VAL A 59 7.23 -5.97 -3.64
N LEU A 60 7.90 -7.13 -3.69
CA LEU A 60 8.86 -7.53 -2.66
C LEU A 60 10.06 -6.57 -2.63
N GLN A 61 10.56 -6.16 -3.78
CA GLN A 61 11.64 -5.19 -3.88
C GLN A 61 11.24 -3.85 -3.25
N LEU A 62 10.04 -3.34 -3.53
CA LEU A 62 9.53 -2.09 -2.94
C LEU A 62 9.46 -2.16 -1.41
N ILE A 63 9.02 -3.30 -0.86
CA ILE A 63 8.92 -3.50 0.59
C ILE A 63 10.31 -3.62 1.21
N ASP A 64 11.21 -4.39 0.61
CA ASP A 64 12.57 -4.54 1.11
C ASP A 64 13.34 -3.20 1.07
N GLU A 65 13.14 -2.40 0.04
CA GLU A 65 13.73 -1.07 -0.07
C GLU A 65 13.12 -0.07 0.93
N SER A 66 11.84 -0.22 1.31
CA SER A 66 11.21 0.60 2.34
C SER A 66 11.80 0.37 3.74
N LYS A 67 12.37 -0.82 3.99
CA LYS A 67 13.04 -1.18 5.23
C LYS A 67 14.47 -0.65 5.32
N LYS A 68 15.06 -0.22 4.19
CA LYS A 68 16.46 0.23 4.13
C LYS A 68 16.55 1.73 4.46
N PRO A 69 17.54 2.17 5.25
CA PRO A 69 17.72 3.59 5.56
C PRO A 69 17.91 4.42 4.28
N ASN A 70 17.23 5.58 4.23
CA ASN A 70 17.02 6.60 3.18
C ASN A 70 18.04 6.77 2.01
N LYS A 71 19.27 6.24 2.08
CA LYS A 71 20.30 6.37 1.03
C LYS A 71 19.96 5.57 -0.25
N TYR A 72 19.06 4.58 -0.20
CA TYR A 72 18.70 3.73 -1.34
C TYR A 72 17.43 4.15 -2.10
N ALA A 73 16.65 5.10 -1.57
CA ALA A 73 15.39 5.56 -2.17
C ALA A 73 15.55 6.09 -3.62
N LYS A 74 16.77 6.50 -4.01
CA LYS A 74 17.09 7.00 -5.36
C LYS A 74 17.20 5.92 -6.44
N ARG A 75 17.33 4.62 -6.10
CA ARG A 75 17.46 3.55 -7.12
C ARG A 75 16.12 3.01 -7.64
N VAL A 76 15.04 3.24 -6.89
CA VAL A 76 13.69 2.71 -7.14
C VAL A 76 12.88 3.60 -8.10
N GLU A 77 13.44 4.76 -8.43
CA GLU A 77 12.79 5.81 -9.22
C GLU A 77 12.48 5.41 -10.66
N GLY A 78 13.02 4.29 -11.16
CA GLY A 78 12.88 3.86 -12.55
C GLY A 78 11.50 3.37 -12.98
N LYS A 79 10.63 2.94 -12.06
CA LYS A 79 9.24 2.54 -12.39
C LYS A 79 8.20 3.49 -11.80
N HIS A 80 8.44 3.99 -10.59
CA HIS A 80 7.71 5.13 -10.05
C HIS A 80 8.54 5.81 -8.95
N PRO A 81 9.09 7.00 -9.23
CA PRO A 81 9.82 7.77 -8.23
C PRO A 81 8.86 8.11 -7.10
N ARG A 82 9.30 7.87 -5.85
CA ARG A 82 8.67 8.23 -4.55
C ARG A 82 8.06 7.10 -3.72
N TYR A 83 7.81 5.90 -4.25
CA TYR A 83 7.04 4.90 -3.49
C TYR A 83 7.77 4.29 -2.30
N ALA A 84 9.01 3.83 -2.47
CA ALA A 84 9.81 3.35 -1.34
C ALA A 84 9.91 4.41 -0.22
N ARG A 85 9.92 5.70 -0.62
CA ARG A 85 9.96 6.82 0.30
C ARG A 85 8.63 7.11 0.99
N ILE A 86 7.50 7.00 0.29
CA ILE A 86 6.15 7.11 0.90
C ILE A 86 5.95 6.00 1.92
N LEU A 87 6.37 4.78 1.62
CA LEU A 87 6.33 3.66 2.57
C LEU A 87 7.22 3.90 3.80
N ALA A 88 8.44 4.39 3.60
CA ALA A 88 9.38 4.63 4.69
C ALA A 88 9.06 5.88 5.54
N SER A 89 8.49 6.94 4.96
CA SER A 89 8.31 8.25 5.61
C SER A 89 6.85 8.64 5.86
N GLY A 90 5.89 7.93 5.26
CA GLY A 90 4.46 8.24 5.32
C GLY A 90 4.09 9.59 4.67
N LYS A 91 4.95 10.17 3.84
CA LYS A 91 4.75 11.51 3.25
C LYS A 91 4.99 11.52 1.74
N PRO A 92 4.10 12.14 0.94
CA PRO A 92 4.35 12.39 -0.48
C PRO A 92 5.36 13.54 -0.67
N GLU A 93 6.14 13.51 -1.76
CA GLU A 93 7.09 14.59 -2.10
C GLU A 93 6.43 15.82 -2.75
N GLN A 94 5.28 15.63 -3.38
CA GLN A 94 4.54 16.70 -4.05
C GLN A 94 3.11 16.77 -3.51
N PRO A 95 2.53 17.98 -3.45
CA PRO A 95 1.13 18.13 -3.13
C PRO A 95 0.28 17.40 -4.17
N VAL A 96 -0.62 16.57 -3.69
CA VAL A 96 -1.57 15.84 -4.54
C VAL A 96 -2.70 16.80 -4.94
N PRO A 97 -3.13 16.84 -6.21
CA PRO A 97 -4.29 17.62 -6.62
C PRO A 97 -5.55 17.19 -5.84
N LEU A 98 -6.20 18.15 -5.16
CA LEU A 98 -7.39 17.86 -4.36
C LEU A 98 -8.64 17.79 -5.24
N THR A 99 -8.89 16.60 -5.79
CA THR A 99 -10.17 16.27 -6.44
C THR A 99 -11.08 15.48 -5.50
N ILE A 100 -12.37 15.38 -5.81
CA ILE A 100 -13.32 14.54 -5.05
C ILE A 100 -12.85 13.08 -5.01
N GLU A 101 -12.32 12.58 -6.13
CA GLU A 101 -11.82 11.21 -6.23
C GLU A 101 -10.59 10.99 -5.36
N THR A 102 -9.64 11.94 -5.39
CA THR A 102 -8.46 11.93 -4.53
C THR A 102 -8.85 11.88 -3.05
N ILE A 103 -9.74 12.79 -2.61
CA ILE A 103 -10.20 12.87 -1.21
C ILE A 103 -10.91 11.57 -0.80
N LYS A 104 -11.71 10.99 -1.70
CA LYS A 104 -12.38 9.71 -1.47
C LYS A 104 -11.37 8.60 -1.17
N TRP A 105 -10.34 8.44 -2.00
CA TRP A 105 -9.34 7.39 -1.78
C TRP A 105 -8.47 7.64 -0.56
N MET A 106 -8.06 8.89 -0.32
CA MET A 106 -7.36 9.27 0.91
C MET A 106 -8.16 8.89 2.16
N SER A 107 -9.47 9.14 2.15
CA SER A 107 -10.38 8.83 3.26
C SER A 107 -10.60 7.34 3.43
N ILE A 108 -10.84 6.60 2.33
CA ILE A 108 -11.01 5.14 2.35
C ILE A 108 -9.77 4.46 2.91
N CYS A 109 -8.58 4.82 2.41
CA CYS A 109 -7.33 4.24 2.87
C CYS A 109 -7.05 4.58 4.34
N THR A 110 -7.36 5.81 4.76
CA THR A 110 -7.24 6.21 6.18
C THR A 110 -8.14 5.38 7.09
N LEU A 111 -9.41 5.18 6.70
CA LEU A 111 -10.35 4.36 7.47
C LEU A 111 -9.89 2.90 7.54
N LEU A 112 -9.45 2.33 6.42
CA LEU A 112 -8.97 0.95 6.39
C LEU A 112 -7.72 0.77 7.26
N LEU A 113 -6.77 1.70 7.22
CA LEU A 113 -5.59 1.66 8.11
C LEU A 113 -5.99 1.68 9.59
N PHE A 114 -6.93 2.55 9.96
CA PHE A 114 -7.42 2.65 11.35
C PHE A 114 -8.05 1.34 11.84
N PHE A 115 -8.86 0.66 11.02
CA PHE A 115 -9.43 -0.64 11.38
C PHE A 115 -8.36 -1.73 11.50
N THR A 116 -7.33 -1.67 10.66
CA THR A 116 -6.23 -2.65 10.71
C THR A 116 -5.43 -2.54 12.01
N ASP A 117 -5.20 -1.32 12.51
CA ASP A 117 -4.53 -1.08 13.81
C ASP A 117 -5.40 -1.49 15.01
N SER A 118 -6.72 -1.32 14.89
CA SER A 118 -7.68 -1.69 15.95
C SER A 118 -7.79 -3.21 16.11
N ASP A 119 -7.78 -3.96 15.01
CA ASP A 119 -7.82 -5.43 15.01
C ASP A 119 -6.53 -6.04 15.63
N LEU A 120 -5.37 -5.40 15.44
CA LEU A 120 -4.09 -5.83 16.02
C LEU A 120 -4.02 -5.60 17.55
N ASN A 121 -4.52 -4.45 18.03
CA ASN A 121 -4.52 -4.14 19.46
C ASN A 121 -5.62 -4.89 20.25
N ALA A 122 -6.66 -5.39 19.59
CA ALA A 122 -7.71 -6.20 20.22
C ALA A 122 -7.29 -7.68 20.43
N SER A 123 -6.16 -8.10 19.85
CA SER A 123 -5.64 -9.46 19.92
C SER A 123 -4.45 -9.61 20.88
N SER A 124 -4.17 -8.58 21.70
CA SER A 124 -3.05 -8.52 22.66
C SER A 124 -3.53 -8.69 24.11
#